data_AF-A0A535RUT0-F1
#
_entry.id   AF-A0A535RUT0-F1
#
_cell.length_a   1.000
_cell.length_b   1.000
_cell.length_c   1.000
_cell.angle_alpha   90.00
_cell.angle_beta   90.00
_cell.angle_gamma   90.00
#
_symmetry.space_group_name_H-M   'P 1'
#
loop_
_entity.id
_entity.type
_entity.pdbx_description
1 polymer ?
#
loop_
_entity_poly.entity_id
_entity_poly.type
_entity_poly.pdbx_seq_one_letter_code
_entity_poly.pdbx_strand_id
1 'polypeptide(L)'
;MASAARATESKRRRGRGARSGKLAALPATLPFRRLELSRFAARSVSIEQRALSKGENEHMVVKTPHLTRRRFLIATGALAAVACTPTSPGGGTQPSASAGKAKYGGTVTMALENDVINFDPLKSNAFVDRNVHYQIYDSLVRVDETQKIIPWLATKWDISSDGKTVTFTLRDDVTFHDGTKFDAANVKWNIERYQKTTGSARTGELASVASVDAPNATTAVFNLKAPFSPLLANLIDRAGMMVSQKAYDAIGNPDDFTRKAFKAGSGPFMLT
;
A
#
# COMPACT_ATOMS: atom_id res chain seq x y z
N MET A 1 -18.80 -90.64 -22.03
CA MET A 1 -20.16 -90.11 -21.77
C MET A 1 -20.15 -88.65 -22.23
N ALA A 2 -20.40 -88.39 -23.52
CA ALA A 2 -21.70 -88.02 -24.12
C ALA A 2 -22.26 -86.71 -23.54
N SER A 3 -22.17 -85.56 -24.24
CA SER A 3 -23.11 -85.07 -25.30
C SER A 3 -24.36 -84.42 -24.66
N ALA A 4 -24.97 -83.29 -25.05
CA ALA A 4 -24.94 -82.39 -26.22
C ALA A 4 -25.62 -81.05 -25.79
N ALA A 5 -25.26 -79.87 -26.33
CA ALA A 5 -25.87 -79.18 -27.51
C ALA A 5 -27.38 -78.84 -27.35
N ARG A 6 -27.92 -77.65 -27.63
CA ARG A 6 -27.87 -76.72 -28.80
C ARG A 6 -28.48 -75.37 -28.34
N ALA A 7 -28.11 -74.16 -28.77
CA ALA A 7 -27.76 -73.56 -30.08
C ALA A 7 -28.92 -72.76 -30.72
N THR A 8 -28.62 -71.49 -31.05
CA THR A 8 -29.00 -70.67 -32.23
C THR A 8 -28.63 -69.22 -31.85
N GLU A 9 -27.61 -68.52 -32.35
CA GLU A 9 -26.93 -68.34 -33.66
C GLU A 9 -27.82 -67.89 -34.81
N SER A 10 -27.60 -66.64 -35.28
CA SER A 10 -27.55 -66.21 -36.69
C SER A 10 -27.70 -64.67 -36.76
N LYS A 11 -27.02 -63.85 -37.58
CA LYS A 11 -25.87 -64.00 -38.48
C LYS A 11 -25.59 -62.60 -39.09
N ARG A 12 -24.32 -62.21 -39.03
CA ARG A 12 -23.51 -61.34 -39.92
C ARG A 12 -24.18 -60.71 -41.17
N ARG A 13 -23.76 -59.47 -41.47
CA ARG A 13 -23.10 -59.00 -42.73
C ARG A 13 -22.70 -57.52 -42.57
N ARG A 14 -21.41 -57.14 -42.54
CA ARG A 14 -20.45 -56.85 -43.65
C ARG A 14 -20.89 -55.76 -44.66
N GLY A 15 -20.24 -54.60 -44.62
CA GLY A 15 -19.42 -54.10 -45.74
C GLY A 15 -19.82 -52.79 -46.46
N ARG A 16 -18.78 -52.00 -46.79
CA ARG A 16 -18.67 -50.88 -47.78
C ARG A 16 -19.33 -49.55 -47.36
N GLY A 17 -18.71 -48.36 -47.44
CA GLY A 17 -17.59 -47.87 -48.25
C GLY A 17 -18.11 -46.97 -49.37
N ALA A 18 -17.81 -45.65 -49.32
CA ALA A 18 -17.93 -44.57 -50.34
C ALA A 18 -18.47 -43.27 -49.70
N ARG A 19 -18.13 -42.02 -50.03
CA ARG A 19 -17.23 -41.28 -50.95
C ARG A 19 -17.32 -39.81 -50.46
N SER A 20 -16.25 -39.05 -50.26
CA SER A 20 -15.57 -38.18 -51.25
C SER A 20 -16.48 -37.34 -52.17
N GLY A 21 -16.34 -36.02 -52.05
CA GLY A 21 -16.81 -34.96 -52.95
C GLY A 21 -16.73 -33.63 -52.17
N LYS A 22 -15.64 -32.87 -52.15
CA LYS A 22 -14.90 -32.21 -53.25
C LYS A 22 -15.80 -31.25 -54.03
N LEU A 23 -15.82 -29.98 -53.63
CA LEU A 23 -15.91 -28.85 -54.56
C LEU A 23 -14.70 -27.93 -54.33
N ALA A 24 -13.83 -27.94 -55.33
CA ALA A 24 -12.91 -26.88 -55.72
C ALA A 24 -13.70 -25.60 -56.08
N ALA A 25 -13.15 -24.41 -56.35
CA ALA A 25 -11.93 -23.67 -56.05
C ALA A 25 -12.07 -22.34 -56.82
N LEU A 26 -11.64 -21.22 -56.21
CA LEU A 26 -11.08 -20.00 -56.85
C LEU A 26 -12.03 -19.08 -57.66
N PRO A 27 -11.73 -17.75 -57.80
CA PRO A 27 -10.40 -17.16 -57.86
C PRO A 27 -10.07 -16.03 -56.87
N ALA A 28 -8.76 -15.91 -56.67
CA ALA A 28 -8.05 -14.82 -56.03
C ALA A 28 -8.13 -13.53 -56.85
N THR A 29 -8.23 -12.39 -56.17
CA THR A 29 -7.74 -11.08 -56.66
C THR A 29 -7.55 -10.10 -55.49
N LEU A 30 -6.28 -9.95 -55.06
CA LEU A 30 -5.57 -8.72 -54.66
C LEU A 30 -6.03 -7.91 -53.41
N PRO A 31 -5.14 -7.07 -52.81
CA PRO A 31 -3.78 -7.36 -52.35
C PRO A 31 -3.60 -6.98 -50.86
N PHE A 32 -2.68 -7.68 -50.20
CA PHE A 32 -2.12 -7.26 -48.91
C PHE A 32 -1.46 -5.88 -49.05
N ARG A 33 -2.03 -4.84 -48.42
CA ARG A 33 -1.29 -3.60 -48.14
C ARG A 33 -0.45 -3.79 -46.89
N ARG A 34 0.80 -4.17 -47.11
CA ARG A 34 1.92 -3.87 -46.21
C ARG A 34 2.28 -2.40 -46.45
N LEU A 35 2.01 -1.52 -45.48
CA LEU A 35 2.55 -0.15 -45.48
C LEU A 35 3.03 0.24 -44.07
N GLU A 36 4.36 0.21 -43.94
CA GLU A 36 5.20 1.15 -43.18
C GLU A 36 4.84 1.50 -41.74
N LEU A 37 5.31 0.68 -40.80
CA LEU A 37 5.69 1.14 -39.45
C LEU A 37 7.21 0.93 -39.22
N SER A 38 8.01 1.13 -40.26
CA SER A 38 9.47 0.93 -40.27
C SER A 38 10.30 2.22 -40.18
N ARG A 39 9.70 3.37 -39.85
CA ARG A 39 10.43 4.66 -39.78
C ARG A 39 10.41 5.41 -38.46
N PHE A 40 9.68 4.93 -37.43
CA PHE A 40 9.77 5.52 -36.09
C PHE A 40 10.67 4.75 -35.11
N ALA A 41 10.86 3.44 -35.31
CA ALA A 41 11.72 2.64 -34.42
C ALA A 41 13.23 2.80 -34.72
N ALA A 42 13.61 3.24 -35.91
CA ALA A 42 15.03 3.36 -36.30
C ALA A 42 15.69 4.70 -35.92
N ARG A 43 14.93 5.66 -35.36
CA ARG A 43 15.48 6.97 -34.92
C ARG A 43 15.67 7.08 -33.41
N SER A 44 15.04 6.19 -32.63
CA SER A 44 15.16 6.15 -31.17
C SER A 44 16.41 5.37 -30.72
N VAL A 45 16.79 4.33 -31.48
CA VAL A 45 17.92 3.44 -31.12
C VAL A 45 19.29 4.08 -31.40
N SER A 46 19.39 5.02 -32.36
CA SER A 46 20.65 5.74 -32.63
C SER A 46 20.96 6.86 -31.64
N ILE A 47 20.01 7.29 -30.80
CA ILE A 47 20.27 8.28 -29.76
C ILE A 47 20.81 7.59 -28.50
N GLU A 48 20.30 6.41 -28.15
CA GLU A 48 20.79 5.67 -26.96
C GLU A 48 22.20 5.09 -27.14
N GLN A 49 22.59 4.62 -28.33
CA GLN A 49 23.96 4.11 -28.52
C GLN A 49 25.03 5.20 -28.65
N ARG A 50 24.64 6.47 -28.81
CA ARG A 50 25.59 7.60 -28.84
C ARG A 50 25.84 8.21 -27.47
N ALA A 51 24.99 7.93 -26.48
CA ALA A 51 25.15 8.38 -25.10
C ALA A 51 26.06 7.47 -24.24
N LEU A 52 26.38 6.25 -24.72
CA LEU A 52 27.20 5.28 -24.00
C LEU A 52 28.69 5.27 -24.39
N SER A 53 29.13 6.15 -25.30
CA SER A 53 30.52 6.18 -25.80
C SER A 53 31.36 7.38 -25.33
N LYS A 54 30.81 8.30 -24.54
CA LYS A 54 31.58 9.40 -23.96
C LYS A 54 31.48 9.39 -22.45
N GLY A 55 32.46 8.74 -21.83
CA GLY A 55 32.77 8.94 -20.42
C GLY A 55 33.38 10.32 -20.26
N GLU A 56 32.56 11.31 -19.92
CA GLU A 56 33.02 12.60 -19.39
C GLU A 56 32.16 12.94 -18.18
N ASN A 57 32.82 13.02 -17.03
CA ASN A 57 32.25 13.45 -15.76
C ASN A 57 31.91 14.95 -15.87
N GLU A 58 30.64 15.27 -16.11
CA GLU A 58 30.15 16.63 -15.91
C GLU A 58 29.15 16.67 -14.76
N HIS A 59 29.54 17.42 -13.72
CA HIS A 59 28.71 17.79 -12.59
C HIS A 59 27.39 18.38 -13.08
N MET A 60 26.28 17.71 -12.77
CA MET A 60 24.95 18.25 -12.94
C MET A 60 24.76 19.45 -12.00
N VAL A 61 25.11 20.65 -12.47
CA VAL A 61 24.80 21.91 -11.79
C VAL A 61 23.30 22.15 -11.92
N VAL A 62 22.56 21.85 -10.86
CA VAL A 62 21.17 22.28 -10.70
C VAL A 62 21.17 23.81 -10.62
N LYS A 63 20.79 24.48 -11.70
CA LYS A 63 20.64 25.94 -11.74
C LYS A 63 19.34 26.33 -11.05
N THR A 64 19.36 26.44 -9.73
CA THR A 64 18.30 27.13 -8.96
C THR A 64 18.28 28.61 -9.33
N PRO A 65 17.13 29.21 -9.71
CA PRO A 65 17.04 30.66 -9.81
C PRO A 65 17.12 31.25 -8.38
N HIS A 66 18.26 31.87 -8.08
CA HIS A 66 18.45 32.62 -6.84
C HIS A 66 17.56 33.87 -6.86
N LEU A 67 16.45 33.83 -6.13
CA LEU A 67 15.64 35.00 -5.81
C LEU A 67 16.39 35.85 -4.76
N THR A 68 17.21 36.78 -5.23
CA THR A 68 17.97 37.68 -4.36
C THR A 68 17.05 38.74 -3.74
N ARG A 69 17.19 38.97 -2.42
CA ARG A 69 16.49 39.93 -1.54
C ARG A 69 16.36 41.38 -2.04
N ARG A 70 16.98 41.75 -3.16
CA ARG A 70 16.94 43.10 -3.75
C ARG A 70 15.78 43.35 -4.71
N ARG A 71 14.98 42.34 -5.07
CA ARG A 71 13.82 42.51 -5.98
C ARG A 71 12.48 42.70 -5.28
N PHE A 72 12.44 42.75 -3.95
CA PHE A 72 11.21 43.00 -3.18
C PHE A 72 11.05 44.46 -2.71
N LEU A 73 11.93 45.39 -3.10
CA LEU A 73 11.96 46.76 -2.57
C LEU A 73 11.68 47.87 -3.61
N ILE A 74 11.05 47.56 -4.75
CA ILE A 74 10.64 48.58 -5.74
C ILE A 74 9.17 48.37 -6.15
N ALA A 75 8.28 48.32 -5.16
CA ALA A 75 6.83 48.33 -5.38
C ALA A 75 6.07 48.99 -4.22
N THR A 76 6.55 50.13 -3.72
CA THR A 76 5.77 51.04 -2.86
C THR A 76 6.15 52.47 -3.20
N GLY A 77 5.51 53.00 -4.24
CA GLY A 77 5.52 54.41 -4.58
C GLY A 77 4.10 54.96 -4.52
N ALA A 78 3.88 55.86 -3.56
CA ALA A 78 2.83 56.88 -3.49
C ALA A 78 1.36 56.43 -3.26
N LEU A 79 0.92 56.50 -2.00
CA LEU A 79 -0.24 57.32 -1.65
C LEU A 79 0.05 58.05 -0.33
N ALA A 80 0.08 59.38 -0.40
CA ALA A 80 0.44 60.26 0.69
C ALA A 80 -0.78 60.71 1.51
N ALA A 81 -0.54 60.85 2.82
CA ALA A 81 -1.05 61.88 3.74
C ALA A 81 -2.57 61.99 4.01
N VAL A 82 -3.01 61.52 5.20
CA VAL A 82 -3.99 62.23 6.04
C VAL A 82 -3.65 62.06 7.52
N ALA A 83 -3.45 63.20 8.18
CA ALA A 83 -3.63 63.55 9.59
C ALA A 83 -2.93 62.77 10.72
N CYS A 84 -2.04 63.49 11.40
CA CYS A 84 -1.64 63.23 12.79
C CYS A 84 -2.84 63.47 13.74
N THR A 85 -3.23 62.43 14.49
CA THR A 85 -3.93 62.56 15.78
C THR A 85 -3.22 61.66 16.80
N PRO A 86 -2.91 62.13 18.02
CA PRO A 86 -2.31 61.30 19.05
C PRO A 86 -3.40 60.43 19.67
N THR A 87 -3.53 59.20 19.18
CA THR A 87 -4.45 58.21 19.77
C THR A 87 -3.64 57.26 20.65
N SER A 88 -4.01 57.21 21.94
CA SER A 88 -3.50 56.31 22.98
C SER A 88 -3.22 54.87 22.51
N PRO A 89 -2.35 54.12 23.20
CA PRO A 89 -2.22 52.67 22.99
C PRO A 89 -3.51 51.98 23.45
N GLY A 90 -4.51 51.97 22.57
CA GLY A 90 -5.71 51.16 22.69
C GLY A 90 -5.29 49.72 22.48
N GLY A 91 -5.41 48.91 23.54
CA GLY A 91 -5.29 47.47 23.47
C GLY A 91 -6.25 46.94 22.41
N GLY A 92 -5.69 46.60 21.24
CA GLY A 92 -6.39 45.85 20.22
C GLY A 92 -6.68 44.47 20.78
N THR A 93 -7.86 44.33 21.38
CA THR A 93 -8.43 43.03 21.71
C THR A 93 -8.75 42.39 20.36
N GLN A 94 -7.82 41.57 19.88
CA GLN A 94 -8.04 40.71 18.73
C GLN A 94 -9.31 39.91 19.03
N PRO A 95 -10.33 39.92 18.16
CA PRO A 95 -11.53 39.13 18.40
C PRO A 95 -11.09 37.68 18.54
N SER A 96 -11.17 37.16 19.77
CA SER A 96 -11.10 35.73 19.99
C SER A 96 -12.31 35.19 19.24
N ALA A 97 -12.08 34.59 18.07
CA ALA A 97 -13.11 33.88 17.37
C ALA A 97 -13.63 32.85 18.38
N SER A 98 -14.85 33.06 18.88
CA SER A 98 -15.56 32.07 19.68
C SER A 98 -15.50 30.79 18.88
N ALA A 99 -14.68 29.83 19.31
CA ALA A 99 -14.62 28.51 18.72
C ALA A 99 -16.05 27.98 18.80
N GLY A 100 -16.75 27.99 17.67
CA GLY A 100 -18.11 27.46 17.59
C GLY A 100 -18.11 26.04 18.14
N LYS A 101 -19.22 25.62 18.74
CA LYS A 101 -19.35 24.24 19.24
C LYS A 101 -18.95 23.27 18.13
N ALA A 102 -18.13 22.27 18.47
CA ALA A 102 -17.68 21.26 17.52
C ALA A 102 -18.90 20.66 16.81
N LYS A 103 -18.92 20.75 15.47
CA LYS A 103 -19.97 20.15 14.66
C LYS A 103 -19.61 18.68 14.45
N TYR A 104 -20.45 17.79 14.97
CA TYR A 104 -20.33 16.35 14.74
C TYR A 104 -21.13 15.95 13.49
N GLY A 105 -20.58 15.02 12.72
CA GLY A 105 -21.18 14.52 11.48
C GLY A 105 -20.92 15.40 10.25
N GLY A 106 -21.16 14.81 9.07
CA GLY A 106 -20.88 15.40 7.77
C GLY A 106 -19.79 14.64 7.01
N THR A 107 -19.53 15.07 5.78
CA THR A 107 -18.51 14.49 4.90
C THR A 107 -17.40 15.50 4.67
N VAL A 108 -16.16 15.09 4.92
CA VAL A 108 -14.97 15.84 4.51
C VAL A 108 -14.43 15.19 3.24
N THR A 109 -14.43 15.93 2.15
CA THR A 109 -13.80 15.51 0.89
C THR A 109 -12.36 15.96 0.88
N MET A 110 -11.42 15.01 0.84
CA MET A 110 -9.99 15.29 0.71
C MET A 110 -9.52 14.88 -0.68
N ALA A 111 -8.84 15.81 -1.38
CA ALA A 111 -8.17 15.51 -2.63
C ALA A 111 -6.85 14.79 -2.34
N LEU A 112 -6.62 13.67 -3.02
CA LEU A 112 -5.36 12.93 -2.98
C LEU A 112 -4.55 13.23 -4.25
N GLU A 113 -3.23 13.14 -4.16
CA GLU A 113 -2.33 13.41 -5.30
C GLU A 113 -2.49 12.38 -6.44
N ASN A 114 -2.81 11.13 -6.09
CA ASN A 114 -2.99 10.02 -7.01
C ASN A 114 -4.10 9.08 -6.50
N ASP A 115 -4.50 8.11 -7.31
CA ASP A 115 -5.36 7.02 -6.85
C ASP A 115 -4.60 6.09 -5.90
N VAL A 116 -5.33 5.51 -4.93
CA VAL A 116 -4.80 4.48 -4.03
C VAL A 116 -4.49 3.22 -4.84
N ILE A 117 -3.28 2.69 -4.66
CA ILE A 117 -2.78 1.54 -5.42
C ILE A 117 -3.05 0.23 -4.65
N ASN A 118 -2.80 0.22 -3.34
CA ASN A 118 -2.97 -0.95 -2.50
C ASN A 118 -3.56 -0.57 -1.15
N PHE A 119 -4.67 -1.21 -0.77
CA PHE A 119 -5.25 -1.15 0.58
C PHE A 119 -4.64 -2.15 1.56
N ASP A 120 -3.75 -3.01 1.07
CA ASP A 120 -2.98 -3.94 1.91
C ASP A 120 -1.65 -3.29 2.32
N PRO A 121 -1.42 -3.06 3.63
CA PRO A 121 -0.13 -2.56 4.10
C PRO A 121 1.05 -3.45 3.70
N LEU A 122 0.82 -4.74 3.44
CA LEU A 122 1.85 -5.69 2.98
C LEU A 122 2.46 -5.30 1.62
N LYS A 123 1.62 -4.86 0.68
CA LYS A 123 2.01 -4.59 -0.72
C LYS A 123 2.26 -3.10 -1.00
N SER A 124 1.79 -2.22 -0.13
CA SER A 124 1.86 -0.77 -0.35
C SER A 124 3.28 -0.20 -0.30
N ASN A 125 3.67 0.53 -1.34
CA ASN A 125 4.88 1.35 -1.39
C ASN A 125 4.58 2.86 -1.57
N ALA A 126 3.35 3.22 -1.97
CA ALA A 126 3.01 4.60 -2.31
C ALA A 126 2.66 5.47 -1.08
N PHE A 127 3.01 6.75 -1.14
CA PHE A 127 2.67 7.70 -0.09
C PHE A 127 1.15 7.90 0.05
N VAL A 128 0.42 7.88 -1.06
CA VAL A 128 -1.04 8.04 -1.05
C VAL A 128 -1.77 6.90 -0.33
N ASP A 129 -1.33 5.65 -0.51
CA ASP A 129 -1.86 4.49 0.22
C ASP A 129 -1.75 4.70 1.74
N ARG A 130 -0.60 5.21 2.19
CA ARG A 130 -0.32 5.44 3.61
C ARG A 130 -1.26 6.45 4.25
N ASN A 131 -1.62 7.51 3.52
CA ASN A 131 -2.58 8.51 4.00
C ASN A 131 -3.94 7.87 4.28
N VAL A 132 -4.36 6.91 3.44
CA VAL A 132 -5.61 6.18 3.64
C VAL A 132 -5.47 5.11 4.72
N HIS A 133 -4.34 4.41 4.78
CA HIS A 133 -4.08 3.39 5.80
C HIS A 133 -4.14 3.94 7.22
N TYR A 134 -3.66 5.16 7.47
CA TYR A 134 -3.76 5.77 8.82
C TYR A 134 -5.19 6.01 9.30
N GLN A 135 -6.16 5.98 8.38
CA GLN A 135 -7.58 6.10 8.72
C GLN A 135 -8.20 4.74 9.01
N ILE A 136 -7.67 3.67 8.41
CA ILE A 136 -8.24 2.31 8.43
C ILE A 136 -7.57 1.44 9.49
N TYR A 137 -6.24 1.46 9.56
CA TYR A 137 -5.44 0.56 10.40
C TYR A 137 -4.74 1.32 11.51
N ASP A 138 -4.70 0.70 12.68
CA ASP A 138 -3.85 1.16 13.77
C ASP A 138 -2.56 0.35 13.82
N SER A 139 -1.47 1.01 14.21
CA SER A 139 -0.17 0.40 14.42
C SER A 139 0.10 0.08 15.90
N LEU A 140 1.09 -0.77 16.20
CA LEU A 140 1.47 -1.08 17.59
C LEU A 140 1.86 0.18 18.37
N VAL A 141 2.65 1.03 17.74
CA VAL A 141 3.10 2.32 18.28
C VAL A 141 2.83 3.41 17.25
N ARG A 142 2.81 4.67 17.67
CA ARG A 142 2.57 5.80 16.78
C ARG A 142 3.64 6.87 16.97
N VAL A 143 3.74 7.80 16.04
CA VAL A 143 4.54 9.02 16.19
C VAL A 143 3.62 10.23 16.44
N ASP A 144 3.97 11.07 17.41
CA ASP A 144 3.24 12.31 17.68
C ASP A 144 3.76 13.49 16.84
N GLU A 145 3.15 14.67 17.00
CA GLU A 145 3.53 15.91 16.31
C GLU A 145 4.96 16.38 16.66
N THR A 146 5.51 15.91 17.79
CA THR A 146 6.88 16.18 18.22
C THR A 146 7.88 15.15 17.74
N GLN A 147 7.46 14.24 16.86
CA GLN A 147 8.26 13.14 16.31
C GLN A 147 8.69 12.09 17.36
N LYS A 148 7.98 12.00 18.49
CA LYS A 148 8.23 10.98 19.52
C LYS A 148 7.38 9.75 19.26
N ILE A 149 7.97 8.57 19.50
CA ILE A 149 7.24 7.32 19.49
C ILE A 149 6.41 7.23 20.78
N ILE A 150 5.10 7.08 20.61
CA ILE A 150 4.10 7.05 21.67
C ILE A 150 3.29 5.74 21.64
N PRO A 151 2.67 5.36 22.76
CA PRO A 151 1.70 4.26 22.81
C PRO A 151 0.57 4.41 21.80
N TRP A 152 0.11 3.28 21.26
CA TRP A 152 -1.08 3.20 20.42
C TRP A 152 -1.84 1.89 20.71
N LEU A 153 -1.82 0.88 19.83
CA LEU A 153 -2.37 -0.44 20.16
C LEU A 153 -1.59 -1.14 21.28
N ALA A 154 -0.28 -0.87 21.39
CA ALA A 154 0.51 -1.20 22.55
C ALA A 154 0.52 -0.01 23.53
N THR A 155 0.16 -0.25 24.78
CA THR A 155 0.13 0.77 25.85
C THR A 155 1.52 1.06 26.40
N LYS A 156 2.43 0.08 26.32
CA LYS A 156 3.85 0.22 26.66
C LYS A 156 4.68 -0.90 26.04
N TRP A 157 6.00 -0.74 26.08
CA TRP A 157 6.95 -1.77 25.68
C TRP A 157 8.18 -1.77 26.59
N ASP A 158 8.74 -2.96 26.79
CA ASP A 158 9.94 -3.19 27.58
C ASP A 158 10.99 -3.87 26.69
N ILE A 159 12.22 -3.34 26.66
CA ILE A 159 13.35 -3.91 25.90
C ILE A 159 14.29 -4.61 26.89
N SER A 160 14.65 -5.85 26.60
CA SER A 160 15.59 -6.62 27.42
C SER A 160 16.98 -5.97 27.47
N SER A 161 17.75 -6.27 28.51
CA SER A 161 19.11 -5.74 28.70
C SER A 161 20.08 -6.10 27.57
N ASP A 162 19.86 -7.24 26.92
CA ASP A 162 20.65 -7.67 25.75
C ASP A 162 20.13 -7.10 24.43
N GLY A 163 19.03 -6.33 24.45
CA GLY A 163 18.41 -5.69 23.28
C GLY A 163 17.76 -6.66 22.28
N LYS A 164 17.61 -7.95 22.62
CA LYS A 164 17.11 -8.97 21.70
C LYS A 164 15.64 -9.32 21.91
N THR A 165 15.01 -8.84 22.98
CA THR A 165 13.59 -9.09 23.25
C THR A 165 12.88 -7.76 23.46
N VAL A 166 11.78 -7.56 22.74
CA VAL A 166 10.89 -6.41 22.93
C VAL A 166 9.51 -6.94 23.29
N THR A 167 9.05 -6.64 24.50
CA THR A 167 7.75 -7.09 25.01
C THR A 167 6.76 -5.94 24.96
N PHE A 168 5.69 -6.07 24.19
CA PHE A 168 4.60 -5.11 24.13
C PHE A 168 3.45 -5.54 25.04
N THR A 169 2.94 -4.58 25.83
CA THR A 169 1.65 -4.71 26.51
C THR A 169 0.58 -4.10 25.60
N LEU A 170 -0.43 -4.89 25.24
CA LEU A 170 -1.47 -4.51 24.30
C LEU A 170 -2.72 -4.00 25.03
N ARG A 171 -3.49 -3.17 24.33
CA ARG A 171 -4.86 -2.80 24.74
C ARG A 171 -5.79 -4.01 24.67
N ASP A 172 -6.75 -4.07 25.58
CA ASP A 172 -7.81 -5.10 25.65
C ASP A 172 -9.19 -4.59 25.21
N ASP A 173 -9.32 -3.28 24.99
CA ASP A 173 -10.56 -2.60 24.62
C ASP A 173 -10.75 -2.41 23.11
N VAL A 174 -9.78 -2.85 22.30
CA VAL A 174 -9.79 -2.65 20.85
C VAL A 174 -10.53 -3.78 20.13
N THR A 175 -11.34 -3.39 19.15
CA THR A 175 -12.10 -4.27 18.27
C THR A 175 -11.91 -3.84 16.82
N PHE A 176 -11.65 -4.79 15.94
CA PHE A 176 -11.59 -4.55 14.50
C PHE A 176 -12.99 -4.26 13.94
N HIS A 177 -13.06 -3.64 12.76
CA HIS A 177 -14.33 -3.29 12.10
C HIS A 177 -15.21 -4.51 11.77
N ASP A 178 -14.63 -5.72 11.75
CA ASP A 178 -15.35 -6.99 11.56
C ASP A 178 -15.94 -7.58 12.87
N GLY A 179 -15.77 -6.87 13.98
CA GLY A 179 -16.24 -7.23 15.32
C GLY A 179 -15.29 -8.13 16.13
N THR A 180 -14.16 -8.58 15.57
CA THR A 180 -13.19 -9.39 16.32
C THR A 180 -12.35 -8.55 17.27
N LYS A 181 -11.93 -9.13 18.38
CA LYS A 181 -11.02 -8.47 19.33
C LYS A 181 -9.61 -8.42 18.78
N PHE A 182 -8.93 -7.31 19.03
CA PHE A 182 -7.49 -7.21 18.82
C PHE A 182 -6.76 -7.93 19.96
N ASP A 183 -5.81 -8.81 19.61
CA ASP A 183 -5.00 -9.55 20.57
C ASP A 183 -3.60 -9.84 20.02
N ALA A 184 -2.75 -10.41 20.88
CA ALA A 184 -1.38 -10.77 20.55
C ALA A 184 -1.28 -11.88 19.49
N ALA A 185 -2.29 -12.75 19.36
CA ALA A 185 -2.30 -13.77 18.31
C ALA A 185 -2.43 -13.13 16.93
N ASN A 186 -3.27 -12.10 16.81
CA ASN A 186 -3.38 -11.31 15.58
C ASN A 186 -2.10 -10.50 15.30
N VAL A 187 -1.41 -9.99 16.34
CA VAL A 187 -0.09 -9.36 16.16
C VAL A 187 0.90 -10.34 15.55
N LYS A 188 1.02 -11.53 16.16
CA LYS A 188 1.89 -12.60 15.64
C LYS A 188 1.56 -12.94 14.20
N TRP A 189 0.27 -13.14 13.88
CA TRP A 189 -0.17 -13.45 12.52
C TRP A 189 0.22 -12.35 11.51
N ASN A 190 0.02 -11.06 11.83
CA ASN A 190 0.39 -9.96 10.94
C ASN A 190 1.88 -9.93 10.64
N ILE A 191 2.72 -10.00 11.69
CA ILE A 191 4.17 -9.96 11.53
C ILE A 191 4.67 -11.17 10.72
N GLU A 192 4.16 -12.36 11.01
CA GLU A 192 4.50 -13.55 10.24
C GLU A 192 4.04 -13.45 8.78
N ARG A 193 2.84 -12.92 8.52
CA ARG A 193 2.34 -12.70 7.16
C ARG A 193 3.24 -11.74 6.40
N TYR A 194 3.63 -10.62 7.01
CA TYR A 194 4.55 -9.65 6.41
C TYR A 194 5.94 -10.23 6.09
N GLN A 195 6.44 -11.16 6.90
CA GLN A 195 7.73 -11.80 6.67
C GLN A 195 7.66 -12.95 5.65
N LYS A 196 6.60 -13.76 5.68
CA LYS A 196 6.49 -15.03 4.94
C LYS A 196 5.89 -14.87 3.54
N THR A 197 5.10 -13.83 3.29
CA THR A 197 4.49 -13.62 1.96
C THR A 197 5.51 -13.13 0.94
N THR A 198 5.66 -13.87 -0.15
CA THR A 198 6.54 -13.51 -1.27
C THR A 198 6.18 -12.15 -1.86
N GLY A 199 7.20 -11.31 -2.05
CA GLY A 199 7.03 -9.95 -2.57
C GLY A 199 6.30 -9.03 -1.60
N SER A 200 6.34 -9.29 -0.30
CA SER A 200 5.97 -8.32 0.73
C SER A 200 6.95 -7.15 0.73
N ALA A 201 6.43 -5.93 0.75
CA ALA A 201 7.24 -4.73 0.85
C ALA A 201 7.77 -4.52 2.29
N ARG A 202 7.29 -5.32 3.25
CA ARG A 202 7.60 -5.22 4.68
C ARG A 202 8.69 -6.21 5.13
N THR A 203 9.07 -7.18 4.29
CA THR A 203 10.05 -8.22 4.65
C THR A 203 11.39 -7.64 5.12
N GLY A 204 11.88 -6.58 4.45
CA GLY A 204 13.13 -5.91 4.83
C GLY A 204 13.03 -5.16 6.16
N GLU A 205 11.92 -4.48 6.41
CA GLU A 205 11.67 -3.72 7.65
C GLU A 205 11.57 -4.65 8.88
N LEU A 206 11.13 -5.90 8.68
CA LEU A 206 10.98 -6.89 9.73
C LEU A 206 12.09 -7.96 9.73
N ALA A 207 13.16 -7.78 8.94
CA ALA A 207 14.19 -8.80 8.77
C ALA A 207 14.95 -9.14 10.07
N SER A 208 15.02 -8.19 11.01
CA SER A 208 15.65 -8.35 12.32
C SER A 208 14.83 -9.18 13.30
N VAL A 209 13.51 -9.32 13.08
CA VAL A 209 12.61 -10.11 13.91
C VAL A 209 12.79 -11.60 13.58
N ALA A 210 13.14 -12.40 14.58
CA ALA A 210 13.27 -13.86 14.47
C ALA A 210 11.92 -14.55 14.67
N SER A 211 11.15 -14.14 15.67
CA SER A 211 9.81 -14.66 15.95
C SER A 211 9.00 -13.67 16.76
N VAL A 212 7.69 -13.89 16.78
CA VAL A 212 6.77 -13.22 17.70
C VAL A 212 6.04 -14.30 18.51
N ASP A 213 6.09 -14.18 19.82
CA ASP A 213 5.34 -15.02 20.75
C ASP A 213 4.15 -14.25 21.32
N ALA A 214 3.06 -14.97 21.55
CA ALA A 214 1.81 -14.43 22.10
C ALA A 214 1.43 -15.28 23.32
N PRO A 215 2.14 -15.15 24.46
CA PRO A 215 1.90 -15.98 25.64
C PRO A 215 0.50 -15.81 26.23
N ASN A 216 -0.14 -14.66 25.99
CA ASN A 216 -1.53 -14.35 26.34
C ASN A 216 -2.07 -13.27 25.40
N ALA A 217 -3.38 -12.99 25.50
CA ALA A 217 -4.07 -12.07 24.59
C ALA A 217 -3.50 -10.63 24.59
N THR A 218 -2.92 -10.16 25.71
CA THR A 218 -2.49 -8.77 25.89
C THR A 218 -0.98 -8.60 25.89
N THR A 219 -0.21 -9.64 25.54
CA THR A 219 1.26 -9.60 25.57
C THR A 219 1.81 -10.16 24.26
N ALA A 220 2.52 -9.32 23.51
CA ALA A 220 3.25 -9.74 22.31
C ALA A 220 4.76 -9.59 22.53
N VAL A 221 5.52 -10.67 22.37
CA VAL A 221 6.97 -10.72 22.61
C VAL A 221 7.68 -10.87 21.27
N PHE A 222 8.44 -9.86 20.87
CA PHE A 222 9.25 -9.87 19.66
C PHE A 222 10.65 -10.33 20.01
N ASN A 223 11.07 -11.46 19.46
CA ASN A 223 12.44 -11.97 19.59
C ASN A 223 13.23 -11.54 18.35
N LEU A 224 14.37 -10.89 18.56
CA LEU A 224 15.23 -10.35 17.51
C LEU A 224 16.45 -11.23 17.31
N LYS A 225 16.92 -11.31 16.07
CA LYS A 225 18.15 -12.05 15.70
C LYS A 225 19.40 -11.41 16.31
N ALA A 226 19.37 -10.09 16.46
CA ALA A 226 20.40 -9.25 17.06
C ALA A 226 19.75 -7.95 17.58
N PRO A 227 20.43 -7.20 18.46
CA PRO A 227 19.94 -5.89 18.90
C PRO A 227 19.67 -4.97 17.71
N PHE A 228 18.48 -4.37 17.66
CA PHE A 228 18.05 -3.56 16.53
C PHE A 228 17.21 -2.36 16.96
N SER A 229 17.88 -1.24 17.23
CA SER A 229 17.25 0.02 17.66
C SER A 229 16.13 0.53 16.74
N PRO A 230 16.20 0.39 15.40
CA PRO A 230 15.16 0.91 14.51
C PRO A 230 13.83 0.15 14.55
N LEU A 231 13.68 -0.95 15.30
CA LEU A 231 12.46 -1.76 15.30
C LEU A 231 11.19 -0.92 15.54
N LEU A 232 11.19 -0.09 16.59
CA LEU A 232 10.03 0.74 16.91
C LEU A 232 9.70 1.73 15.80
N ALA A 233 10.71 2.30 15.15
CA ALA A 233 10.53 3.21 14.03
C ALA A 233 9.93 2.51 12.81
N ASN A 234 10.19 1.22 12.60
CA ASN A 234 9.51 0.45 11.55
C ASN A 234 8.04 0.17 11.92
N LEU A 235 7.76 -0.08 13.21
CA LEU A 235 6.44 -0.42 13.71
C LEU A 235 5.48 0.77 13.86
N ILE A 236 5.93 2.03 13.66
CA ILE A 236 5.00 3.19 13.61
C ILE A 236 4.18 3.26 12.31
N ASP A 237 4.56 2.47 11.31
CA ASP A 237 4.05 2.58 9.94
C ASP A 237 3.51 1.22 9.46
N ARG A 238 3.42 1.02 8.14
CA ARG A 238 2.84 -0.18 7.49
C ARG A 238 3.34 -1.51 8.05
N ALA A 239 4.59 -1.63 8.52
CA ALA A 239 5.10 -2.87 9.11
C ALA A 239 4.52 -3.18 10.50
N GLY A 240 4.00 -2.17 11.20
CA GLY A 240 3.33 -2.32 12.49
C GLY A 240 1.82 -2.14 12.45
N MET A 241 1.23 -1.85 11.28
CA MET A 241 -0.22 -1.79 11.08
C MET A 241 -0.85 -3.17 11.24
N MET A 242 -1.97 -3.24 11.97
CA MET A 242 -2.63 -4.51 12.28
C MET A 242 -3.86 -4.70 11.41
N VAL A 243 -3.84 -5.76 10.61
CA VAL A 243 -4.99 -6.24 9.81
C VAL A 243 -5.72 -7.32 10.60
N SER A 244 -7.06 -7.35 10.55
CA SER A 244 -7.84 -8.47 11.08
C SER A 244 -7.60 -9.72 10.24
N GLN A 245 -7.10 -10.78 10.89
CA GLN A 245 -6.96 -12.09 10.26
C GLN A 245 -8.31 -12.60 9.71
N LYS A 246 -9.41 -12.46 10.48
CA LYS A 246 -10.72 -12.94 10.04
C LYS A 246 -11.21 -12.21 8.79
N ALA A 247 -11.06 -10.89 8.74
CA ALA A 247 -11.45 -10.11 7.56
C ALA A 247 -10.61 -10.49 6.33
N TYR A 248 -9.31 -10.72 6.52
CA TYR A 248 -8.42 -11.19 5.46
C TYR A 248 -8.83 -12.57 4.92
N ASP A 249 -9.06 -13.54 5.82
CA ASP A 249 -9.44 -14.89 5.46
C ASP A 249 -10.81 -14.94 4.75
N ALA A 250 -11.72 -14.02 5.09
CA ALA A 250 -13.04 -13.91 4.48
C ALA A 250 -13.01 -13.46 2.99
N ILE A 251 -11.92 -12.85 2.52
CA ILE A 251 -11.77 -12.48 1.09
C ILE A 251 -11.54 -13.72 0.22
N GLY A 252 -11.01 -14.81 0.78
CA GLY A 252 -10.75 -16.07 0.09
C GLY A 252 -9.52 -16.03 -0.81
N ASN A 253 -9.42 -15.07 -1.74
CA ASN A 253 -8.22 -14.86 -2.56
C ASN A 253 -7.33 -13.74 -1.99
N PRO A 254 -6.11 -14.03 -1.51
CA PRO A 254 -5.16 -13.02 -1.02
C PRO A 254 -4.94 -11.83 -1.94
N ASP A 255 -4.91 -12.04 -3.26
CA ASP A 255 -4.63 -10.96 -4.22
C ASP A 255 -5.74 -9.90 -4.25
N ASP A 256 -6.98 -10.31 -3.95
CA ASP A 256 -8.14 -9.41 -3.91
C ASP A 256 -8.09 -8.46 -2.70
N PHE A 257 -7.36 -8.82 -1.64
CA PHE A 257 -7.26 -8.00 -0.42
C PHE A 257 -6.63 -6.63 -0.72
N THR A 258 -5.77 -6.53 -1.75
CA THR A 258 -5.18 -5.25 -2.20
C THR A 258 -6.21 -4.21 -2.64
N ARG A 259 -7.41 -4.63 -3.04
CA ARG A 259 -8.50 -3.77 -3.51
C ARG A 259 -9.74 -3.80 -2.62
N LYS A 260 -9.92 -4.89 -1.87
CA LYS A 260 -11.16 -5.22 -1.14
C LYS A 260 -10.88 -5.45 0.34
N ALA A 261 -10.03 -4.64 0.97
CA ALA A 261 -9.71 -4.74 2.39
C ALA A 261 -10.88 -4.26 3.31
N PHE A 262 -12.10 -4.73 3.05
CA PHE A 262 -13.29 -4.31 3.76
C PHE A 262 -13.25 -4.77 5.23
N LYS A 263 -13.56 -3.85 6.14
CA LYS A 263 -13.65 -4.10 7.59
C LYS A 263 -12.38 -4.70 8.23
N ALA A 264 -11.23 -4.53 7.58
CA ALA A 264 -10.02 -5.24 7.96
C ALA A 264 -9.15 -4.50 8.99
N GLY A 265 -9.53 -3.28 9.39
CA GLY A 265 -8.76 -2.46 10.32
C GLY A 265 -9.48 -2.18 11.64
N SER A 266 -8.82 -1.44 12.51
CA SER A 266 -9.34 -1.00 13.83
C SER A 266 -9.42 0.52 13.96
N GLY A 267 -8.98 1.25 12.94
CA GLY A 267 -8.89 2.71 12.93
C GLY A 267 -10.26 3.40 12.94
N PRO A 268 -10.29 4.73 12.96
CA PRO A 268 -11.54 5.48 13.08
C PRO A 268 -12.46 5.41 11.85
N PHE A 269 -11.95 4.99 10.69
CA PHE A 269 -12.74 4.87 9.45
C PHE A 269 -12.61 3.46 8.86
N MET A 270 -13.65 2.99 8.19
CA MET A 270 -13.63 1.73 7.45
C MET A 270 -13.83 1.98 5.96
N LEU A 271 -13.25 1.13 5.12
CA LEU A 271 -13.54 1.11 3.70
C LEU A 271 -14.99 0.64 3.50
N THR A 272 -15.79 1.45 2.79
CA THR A 272 -17.21 1.19 2.49
C THR A 272 -17.42 0.70 1.06
#